data_AF-A0AA36JL98-F1
#
_entry.id   AF-A0AA36JL98-F1
#
_cell.length_a   1.000
_cell.length_b   1.000
_cell.length_c   1.000
_cell.angle_alpha   90.00
_cell.angle_beta   90.00
_cell.angle_gamma   90.00
#
_symmetry.space_group_name_H-M   'P 1'
#
loop_
_entity.id
_entity.type
_entity.pdbx_description
1 polymer ?
#
loop_
_entity_poly.entity_id
_entity_poly.type
_entity_poly.pdbx_seq_one_letter_code
_entity_poly.pdbx_strand_id
1 'polypeptide(L)'
;MVDTGATDTPAQASSELRSGHLVEVNGLASESGKLLNGQRGLLCDFQATGRWQVRIGEKLVSLKPVNLKKAELFVSMPAAADGVGADAAPSAPAQPAQPAQPEQPEQPSQSERRSRSRSSSSSSSSSSSSRSKVREEQEDSAPLKTGEEVEIFGLSSDAGKPLNGQKGVVTEFCVEKDRWEVMLSLEKVVSLRPRNLRRTKPLPGAVPGRPIRSPKREGSLASLLGMGKPEPENPEAKSAQWQSVWARTSAEVRDSAPATAAALSVEQLSYLQCFQSEEEKTELKRRRREMKIRRELVMQGITDEEMVVEVIRQREEERRQAILFRGEAGSEGRPDRTLRGWPTRDGHPGPVFWLPVQI
;
A
#
# COMPACT_ATOMS: atom_id res chain seq x y z
N MET A 1 61.73 6.07 8.88
CA MET A 1 61.02 6.35 7.61
C MET A 1 59.79 5.48 7.59
N VAL A 2 58.64 6.04 7.95
CA VAL A 2 57.34 5.36 7.92
C VAL A 2 56.50 6.12 6.91
N ASP A 3 56.26 5.47 5.78
CA ASP A 3 55.42 5.95 4.69
C ASP A 3 54.00 6.22 5.20
N THR A 4 53.64 7.50 5.32
CA THR A 4 52.26 7.93 5.47
C THR A 4 51.58 7.86 4.11
N GLY A 5 51.03 6.68 3.81
CA GLY A 5 50.28 6.41 2.60
C GLY A 5 49.12 7.39 2.41
N ALA A 6 49.07 7.97 1.21
CA ALA A 6 48.04 8.88 0.75
C ALA A 6 46.64 8.26 0.91
N THR A 7 45.82 8.87 1.77
CA THR A 7 44.38 8.63 1.79
C THR A 7 43.78 9.35 0.59
N ASP A 8 43.62 8.62 -0.51
CA ASP A 8 42.77 9.02 -1.63
C ASP A 8 41.41 9.47 -1.08
N THR A 9 41.00 10.67 -1.47
CA THR A 9 39.81 11.37 -1.00
C THR A 9 38.63 11.07 -1.94
N PRO A 10 37.69 10.17 -1.61
CA PRO A 10 36.54 9.87 -2.48
C PRO A 10 35.40 10.90 -2.36
N ALA A 11 35.70 12.16 -2.02
CA ALA A 11 34.67 13.15 -1.70
C ALA A 11 33.88 13.67 -2.92
N GLN A 12 34.38 13.47 -4.14
CA GLN A 12 33.87 14.20 -5.31
C GLN A 12 32.74 13.51 -6.09
N ALA A 13 32.43 12.24 -5.82
CA ALA A 13 31.36 11.53 -6.53
C ALA A 13 29.93 11.81 -6.00
N SER A 14 29.80 12.57 -4.89
CA SER A 14 28.51 12.72 -4.19
C SER A 14 27.61 13.82 -4.76
N SER A 15 28.14 14.76 -5.55
CA SER A 15 27.42 15.96 -6.00
C SER A 15 26.52 15.76 -7.22
N GLU A 16 26.57 14.60 -7.89
CA GLU A 16 25.81 14.36 -9.12
C GLU A 16 24.50 13.61 -8.94
N LEU A 17 24.20 13.13 -7.72
CA LEU A 17 22.98 12.41 -7.44
C LEU A 17 21.84 13.39 -7.15
N ARG A 18 20.76 13.29 -7.94
CA ARG A 18 19.51 14.06 -7.74
C ARG A 18 18.35 13.09 -7.50
N SER A 19 17.33 13.55 -6.77
CA SER A 19 16.06 12.82 -6.65
C SER A 19 15.52 12.49 -8.05
N GLY A 20 15.12 11.25 -8.26
CA GLY A 20 14.66 10.72 -9.55
C GLY A 20 15.72 9.97 -10.36
N HIS A 21 17.01 10.06 -10.02
CA HIS A 21 18.04 9.28 -10.71
C HIS A 21 17.94 7.79 -10.36
N LEU A 22 18.18 6.93 -11.36
CA LEU A 22 18.37 5.50 -11.15
C LEU A 22 19.79 5.27 -10.62
N VAL A 23 19.89 4.54 -9.52
CA VAL A 23 21.17 4.20 -8.89
C VAL A 23 21.26 2.72 -8.62
N GLU A 24 22.47 2.21 -8.67
CA GLU A 24 22.82 0.86 -8.24
C GLU A 24 23.49 0.93 -6.88
N VAL A 25 23.01 0.10 -5.96
CA VAL A 25 23.55 0.00 -4.61
C VAL A 25 24.82 -0.84 -4.65
N ASN A 26 25.90 -0.35 -4.04
CA ASN A 26 27.18 -1.05 -3.99
C ASN A 26 27.92 -0.78 -2.66
N GLY A 27 28.86 -1.65 -2.29
CA GLY A 27 29.76 -1.41 -1.16
C GLY A 27 29.17 -1.60 0.24
N LEU A 28 28.01 -2.24 0.39
CA LEU A 28 27.48 -2.58 1.72
C LEU A 28 28.21 -3.81 2.30
N ALA A 29 28.86 -3.65 3.45
CA ALA A 29 29.59 -4.72 4.14
C ALA A 29 28.71 -5.60 5.06
N SER A 30 27.59 -5.06 5.55
CA SER A 30 26.65 -5.80 6.41
C SER A 30 26.01 -6.96 5.66
N GLU A 31 25.79 -8.09 6.33
CA GLU A 31 25.21 -9.31 5.74
C GLU A 31 23.87 -9.07 5.02
N SER A 32 22.96 -8.31 5.64
CA SER A 32 21.69 -7.90 5.02
C SER A 32 21.87 -6.90 3.87
N GLY A 33 22.90 -6.07 3.93
CA GLY A 33 23.23 -5.09 2.89
C GLY A 33 23.90 -5.72 1.67
N LYS A 34 24.65 -6.81 1.84
CA LYS A 34 25.26 -7.55 0.72
C LYS A 34 24.22 -8.03 -0.29
N LEU A 35 23.03 -8.42 0.18
CA LEU A 35 21.90 -8.82 -0.67
C LEU A 35 21.37 -7.67 -1.53
N LEU A 36 21.62 -6.42 -1.14
CA LEU A 36 21.20 -5.23 -1.89
C LEU A 36 22.29 -4.76 -2.88
N ASN A 37 23.53 -5.23 -2.75
CA ASN A 37 24.58 -4.86 -3.69
C ASN A 37 24.23 -5.40 -5.09
N GLY A 38 24.35 -4.55 -6.11
CA GLY A 38 23.90 -4.83 -7.48
C GLY A 38 22.41 -4.57 -7.74
N GLN A 39 21.60 -4.33 -6.70
CA GLN A 39 20.20 -3.95 -6.91
C GLN A 39 20.08 -2.49 -7.35
N ARG A 40 19.18 -2.25 -8.30
CA ARG A 40 18.88 -0.91 -8.82
C ARG A 40 17.63 -0.34 -8.18
N GLY A 41 17.66 0.97 -7.92
CA GLY A 41 16.54 1.68 -7.32
C GLY A 41 16.49 3.14 -7.74
N LEU A 42 15.36 3.79 -7.44
CA LEU A 42 15.16 5.21 -7.70
C LEU A 42 15.47 6.02 -6.44
N LEU A 43 16.26 7.08 -6.59
CA LEU A 43 16.46 8.08 -5.55
C LEU A 43 15.16 8.85 -5.30
N CYS A 44 14.66 8.85 -4.06
CA CYS A 44 13.46 9.60 -3.68
C CYS A 44 13.81 10.95 -3.08
N ASP A 45 14.52 10.95 -1.95
CA ASP A 45 14.78 12.16 -1.17
C ASP A 45 16.10 12.08 -0.40
N PHE A 46 16.69 13.24 -0.10
CA PHE A 46 17.90 13.36 0.71
C PHE A 46 17.54 13.73 2.14
N GLN A 47 17.88 12.86 3.09
CA GLN A 47 17.60 13.14 4.48
C GLN A 47 18.62 14.12 5.07
N ALA A 48 18.19 14.91 6.06
CA ALA A 48 19.07 15.75 6.88
C ALA A 48 20.21 14.95 7.57
N THR A 49 20.10 13.63 7.66
CA THR A 49 21.13 12.72 8.19
C THR A 49 22.31 12.51 7.24
N GLY A 50 22.28 13.09 6.03
CA GLY A 50 23.31 12.88 5.01
C GLY A 50 23.17 11.55 4.27
N ARG A 51 21.99 10.93 4.31
CA ARG A 51 21.69 9.65 3.66
C ARG A 51 20.58 9.83 2.64
N TRP A 52 20.69 9.12 1.52
CA TRP A 52 19.69 9.09 0.47
C TRP A 52 18.65 8.00 0.74
N GLN A 53 17.37 8.32 0.55
CA GLN A 53 16.32 7.31 0.44
C GLN A 53 16.27 6.77 -0.98
N VAL A 54 16.53 5.48 -1.11
CA VAL A 54 16.47 4.75 -2.38
C VAL A 54 15.32 3.75 -2.32
N ARG A 55 14.44 3.80 -3.31
CA ARG A 55 13.34 2.85 -3.48
C ARG A 55 13.79 1.70 -4.36
N ILE A 56 13.89 0.51 -3.78
CA ILE A 56 14.28 -0.73 -4.45
C ILE A 56 13.05 -1.65 -4.42
N GLY A 57 12.36 -1.72 -5.57
CA GLY A 57 11.03 -2.34 -5.66
C GLY A 57 10.00 -1.64 -4.77
N GLU A 58 9.47 -2.35 -3.78
CA GLU A 58 8.49 -1.83 -2.80
C GLU A 58 9.12 -1.32 -1.50
N LYS A 59 10.42 -1.53 -1.30
CA LYS A 59 11.11 -1.17 -0.06
C LYS A 59 11.83 0.17 -0.22
N LEU A 60 11.74 1.02 0.80
CA LEU A 60 12.58 2.21 0.97
C LEU A 60 13.77 1.89 1.87
N VAL A 61 14.98 2.18 1.41
CA VAL A 61 16.23 1.95 2.15
C VAL A 61 17.01 3.25 2.23
N SER A 62 17.57 3.58 3.41
CA SER A 62 18.40 4.77 3.61
C SER A 62 19.88 4.44 3.51
N LEU A 63 20.54 4.93 2.46
CA LEU A 63 21.91 4.57 2.08
C LEU A 63 22.82 5.79 2.06
N LYS A 64 24.11 5.59 2.35
CA LYS A 64 25.12 6.65 2.22
C LYS A 64 25.40 6.92 0.73
N PRO A 65 25.68 8.16 0.32
CA PRO A 65 26.02 8.49 -1.08
C PRO A 65 27.16 7.64 -1.65
N VAL A 66 28.18 7.32 -0.84
CA VAL A 66 29.31 6.46 -1.22
C VAL A 66 28.90 5.04 -1.66
N ASN A 67 27.73 4.58 -1.23
CA ASN A 67 27.21 3.25 -1.56
C ASN A 67 26.27 3.27 -2.78
N LEU A 68 26.21 4.39 -3.51
CA LEU A 68 25.33 4.56 -4.66
C LEU A 68 26.18 4.90 -5.88
N LYS A 69 26.07 4.10 -6.93
CA LYS A 69 26.62 4.42 -8.25
C LYS A 69 25.48 4.83 -9.16
N LYS A 70 25.66 5.92 -9.91
CA LYS A 70 24.69 6.32 -10.93
C LYS A 70 24.60 5.21 -11.97
N ALA A 71 23.41 4.61 -12.11
CA ALA A 71 23.16 3.60 -13.11
C ALA A 71 22.60 4.34 -14.33
N GLU A 72 23.36 4.36 -15.43
CA GLU A 72 22.79 4.85 -16.68
C GLU A 72 21.71 3.87 -17.12
N LEU A 73 20.54 4.41 -17.43
CA LEU A 73 19.48 3.67 -18.10
C LEU A 73 19.98 3.34 -19.50
N PHE A 74 20.75 2.26 -19.62
CA PHE A 74 20.86 1.53 -20.87
C PHE A 74 19.48 0.93 -21.11
N VAL A 75 18.60 1.74 -21.70
CA VAL A 75 17.45 1.25 -22.42
C VAL A 75 18.05 0.49 -23.60
N SER A 76 18.33 -0.80 -23.38
CA SER A 76 18.54 -1.74 -24.46
C SER A 76 17.21 -1.84 -25.17
N MET A 77 16.90 -0.85 -26.01
CA MET A 77 15.87 -1.02 -27.01
C MET A 77 16.29 -2.25 -27.80
N PRO A 78 15.49 -3.33 -27.83
CA PRO A 78 15.76 -4.40 -28.76
C PRO A 78 15.74 -3.76 -30.13
N ALA A 79 16.92 -3.65 -30.75
CA ALA A 79 17.01 -3.29 -32.15
C ALA A 79 16.11 -4.29 -32.88
N ALA A 80 15.05 -3.76 -33.49
CA ALA A 80 14.13 -4.54 -34.30
C ALA A 80 14.94 -5.26 -35.37
N ALA A 81 15.23 -6.53 -35.12
CA ALA A 81 15.78 -7.43 -36.09
C ALA A 81 14.62 -7.89 -36.97
N ASP A 82 14.43 -7.17 -38.08
CA ASP A 82 13.81 -7.73 -39.28
C ASP A 82 14.62 -8.95 -39.76
N GLY A 83 13.92 -10.04 -40.06
CA GLY A 83 14.48 -11.28 -40.65
C GLY A 83 13.87 -12.52 -39.99
N VAL A 84 12.75 -13.06 -40.47
CA VAL A 84 12.67 -14.00 -41.62
C VAL A 84 13.73 -15.10 -41.54
N GLY A 85 13.29 -16.33 -41.25
CA GLY A 85 14.03 -17.52 -41.69
C GLY A 85 14.12 -18.66 -40.69
N ALA A 86 13.24 -19.64 -40.92
CA ALA A 86 13.54 -21.08 -40.95
C ALA A 86 13.85 -21.84 -39.64
N ASP A 87 13.01 -22.85 -39.43
CA ASP A 87 13.29 -24.14 -38.80
C ASP A 87 14.76 -24.55 -38.86
N ALA A 88 15.41 -24.60 -37.70
CA ALA A 88 16.54 -25.47 -37.45
C ALA A 88 16.66 -25.68 -35.93
N ALA A 89 16.25 -26.85 -35.48
CA ALA A 89 16.66 -27.39 -34.19
C ALA A 89 18.19 -27.54 -34.16
N PRO A 90 18.84 -27.19 -33.03
CA PRO A 90 19.90 -28.08 -32.56
C PRO A 90 19.83 -28.31 -31.04
N SER A 91 19.76 -29.59 -30.70
CA SER A 91 20.67 -30.29 -29.79
C SER A 91 21.21 -29.53 -28.57
N ALA A 92 20.76 -30.01 -27.41
CA ALA A 92 21.30 -29.72 -26.09
C ALA A 92 22.83 -29.90 -26.03
N PRO A 93 23.59 -28.91 -25.52
CA PRO A 93 24.96 -29.12 -25.09
C PRO A 93 24.99 -29.63 -23.64
N ALA A 94 25.75 -30.72 -23.48
CA ALA A 94 26.10 -31.35 -22.23
C ALA A 94 26.68 -30.36 -21.21
N GLN A 95 26.24 -30.48 -19.95
CA GLN A 95 26.83 -29.80 -18.80
C GLN A 95 28.24 -30.36 -18.54
N PRO A 96 29.30 -29.52 -18.51
CA PRO A 96 30.58 -29.95 -17.98
C PRO A 96 30.52 -29.99 -16.44
N ALA A 97 31.03 -31.09 -15.91
CA ALA A 97 31.21 -31.35 -14.48
C ALA A 97 31.96 -30.20 -13.79
N GLN A 98 31.41 -29.73 -12.67
CA GLN A 98 32.11 -28.82 -11.77
C GLN A 98 33.15 -29.60 -10.95
N PRO A 99 34.41 -29.15 -10.88
CA PRO A 99 35.40 -29.71 -9.98
C PRO A 99 35.16 -29.29 -8.53
N ALA A 100 35.45 -30.22 -7.63
CA ALA A 100 35.39 -30.11 -6.19
C ALA A 100 36.08 -28.83 -5.68
N GLN A 101 35.40 -28.07 -4.81
CA GLN A 101 36.03 -27.05 -3.99
C GLN A 101 36.58 -27.67 -2.69
N PRO A 102 37.77 -27.22 -2.23
CA PRO A 102 38.42 -27.73 -1.04
C PRO A 102 37.73 -27.25 0.24
N GLU A 103 37.67 -28.15 1.21
CA GLU A 103 37.38 -27.88 2.61
C GLU A 103 38.20 -26.69 3.12
N GLN A 104 37.52 -25.76 3.80
CA GLN A 104 38.16 -24.77 4.66
C GLN A 104 37.57 -24.81 6.07
N PRO A 105 38.40 -24.50 7.07
CA PRO A 105 38.28 -25.04 8.42
C PRO A 105 37.23 -24.31 9.27
N GLU A 106 36.61 -25.10 10.14
CA GLU A 106 35.85 -24.62 11.29
C GLU A 106 36.66 -23.63 12.12
N GLN A 107 36.09 -22.45 12.39
CA GLN A 107 36.56 -21.55 13.43
C GLN A 107 35.39 -20.86 14.15
N PRO A 108 35.62 -20.45 15.41
CA PRO A 108 34.65 -20.68 16.48
C PRO A 108 33.65 -19.54 16.68
N SER A 109 32.49 -19.95 17.18
CA SER A 109 31.40 -19.15 17.71
C SER A 109 31.88 -18.15 18.78
N GLN A 110 31.93 -16.87 18.41
CA GLN A 110 32.01 -15.77 19.38
C GLN A 110 30.66 -15.05 19.48
N SER A 111 30.10 -15.16 20.68
CA SER A 111 28.85 -14.62 21.14
C SER A 111 29.02 -13.14 21.52
N GLU A 112 28.85 -12.23 20.56
CA GLU A 112 28.78 -10.80 20.89
C GLU A 112 27.37 -10.41 21.37
N ARG A 113 27.26 -10.41 22.70
CA ARG A 113 26.28 -9.66 23.47
C ARG A 113 26.40 -8.17 23.14
N ARG A 114 25.41 -7.59 22.45
CA ARG A 114 25.28 -6.12 22.33
C ARG A 114 23.93 -5.62 22.80
N SER A 115 23.96 -5.17 24.05
CA SER A 115 23.29 -4.05 24.70
C SER A 115 22.14 -3.38 23.95
N ARG A 116 20.93 -3.59 24.50
CA ARG A 116 19.71 -2.82 24.23
C ARG A 116 19.81 -1.45 24.90
N SER A 117 19.94 -0.38 24.12
CA SER A 117 19.71 0.98 24.59
C SER A 117 18.21 1.23 24.72
N ARG A 118 17.73 1.23 25.97
CA ARG A 118 16.39 1.67 26.36
C ARG A 118 16.40 3.19 26.42
N SER A 119 15.70 3.85 25.51
CA SER A 119 15.35 5.27 25.63
C SER A 119 13.96 5.36 26.25
N SER A 120 13.94 5.43 27.58
CA SER A 120 12.78 5.84 28.37
C SER A 120 12.69 7.37 28.33
N SER A 121 11.73 7.91 27.59
CA SER A 121 11.28 9.29 27.73
C SER A 121 9.90 9.30 28.37
N SER A 122 9.92 9.19 29.70
CA SER A 122 8.88 9.71 30.57
C SER A 122 8.76 11.23 30.36
N SER A 123 7.61 11.68 29.87
CA SER A 123 7.18 13.07 30.02
C SER A 123 5.76 13.10 30.55
N SER A 124 5.71 13.00 31.88
CA SER A 124 4.69 13.60 32.72
C SER A 124 4.53 15.07 32.36
N SER A 125 3.34 15.45 31.89
CA SER A 125 2.90 16.84 31.88
C SER A 125 1.45 16.91 32.35
N SER A 126 1.34 16.85 33.67
CA SER A 126 0.31 17.55 34.44
C SER A 126 0.34 19.05 34.10
N SER A 127 -0.75 19.55 33.52
CA SER A 127 -1.11 20.98 33.63
C SER A 127 -2.64 21.08 33.52
N SER A 128 -3.35 21.15 34.65
CA SER A 128 -3.76 22.40 35.31
C SER A 128 -4.47 23.38 34.38
N SER A 129 -5.79 23.19 34.29
CA SER A 129 -6.80 24.23 34.57
C SER A 129 -6.31 25.67 34.45
N SER A 130 -6.54 26.27 33.28
CA SER A 130 -6.73 27.71 33.16
C SER A 130 -7.81 27.94 32.12
N ARG A 131 -8.96 28.34 32.66
CA ARG A 131 -10.16 28.78 31.96
C ARG A 131 -9.83 30.01 31.10
N SER A 132 -9.35 29.77 29.90
CA SER A 132 -9.40 30.76 28.83
C SER A 132 -10.64 30.46 28.02
N LYS A 133 -11.66 31.29 28.23
CA LYS A 133 -12.92 31.38 27.48
C LYS A 133 -12.58 31.82 26.05
N VAL A 134 -11.94 30.95 25.28
CA VAL A 134 -11.61 31.16 23.87
C VAL A 134 -12.87 30.84 23.07
N ARG A 135 -13.69 31.87 22.95
CA ARG A 135 -14.50 32.23 21.77
C ARG A 135 -14.85 31.04 20.86
N GLU A 136 -15.94 30.40 21.27
CA GLU A 136 -16.72 29.39 20.54
C GLU A 136 -17.47 30.04 19.36
N GLU A 137 -16.75 30.71 18.47
CA GLU A 137 -17.27 31.31 17.22
C GLU A 137 -16.75 30.53 16.00
N GLN A 138 -17.00 29.22 15.96
CA GLN A 138 -16.70 28.44 14.76
C GLN A 138 -17.78 27.39 14.47
N GLU A 139 -19.05 27.81 14.60
CA GLU A 139 -20.24 26.99 14.28
C GLU A 139 -20.88 27.33 12.92
N ASP A 140 -20.27 28.19 12.09
CA ASP A 140 -20.79 28.54 10.76
C ASP A 140 -20.03 27.88 9.59
N SER A 141 -19.40 26.72 9.80
CA SER A 141 -18.93 25.92 8.67
C SER A 141 -20.11 25.13 8.10
N ALA A 142 -20.97 25.80 7.32
CA ALA A 142 -21.95 25.11 6.49
C ALA A 142 -21.26 23.95 5.75
N PRO A 143 -21.92 22.79 5.60
CA PRO A 143 -21.28 21.57 5.08
C PRO A 143 -20.52 21.86 3.79
N LEU A 144 -19.23 21.46 3.76
CA LEU A 144 -18.38 21.59 2.58
C LEU A 144 -19.03 20.86 1.40
N LYS A 145 -18.89 21.40 0.20
CA LYS A 145 -19.39 20.75 -1.02
C LYS A 145 -18.24 20.12 -1.78
N THR A 146 -18.50 19.01 -2.46
CA THR A 146 -17.54 18.45 -3.41
C THR A 146 -17.29 19.47 -4.53
N GLY A 147 -16.03 19.61 -4.93
CA GLY A 147 -15.55 20.62 -5.88
C GLY A 147 -15.18 21.98 -5.26
N GLU A 148 -15.38 22.19 -3.96
CA GLU A 148 -14.98 23.42 -3.29
C GLU A 148 -13.46 23.44 -3.04
N GLU A 149 -12.83 24.61 -3.22
CA GLU A 149 -11.41 24.81 -2.88
C GLU A 149 -11.27 25.06 -1.38
N VAL A 150 -10.38 24.30 -0.74
CA VAL A 150 -10.13 24.34 0.69
C VAL A 150 -8.64 24.42 0.96
N GLU A 151 -8.28 25.13 2.02
CA GLU A 151 -6.95 25.20 2.58
C GLU A 151 -6.86 24.32 3.82
N ILE A 152 -5.82 23.50 3.88
CA ILE A 152 -5.55 22.63 5.02
C ILE A 152 -4.94 23.46 6.15
N PHE A 153 -5.45 23.30 7.37
CA PHE A 153 -4.89 23.96 8.55
C PHE A 153 -5.00 23.08 9.81
N GLY A 154 -4.24 23.46 10.85
CA GLY A 154 -4.40 22.88 12.19
C GLY A 154 -3.89 21.45 12.36
N LEU A 155 -3.11 20.89 11.41
CA LEU A 155 -2.48 19.59 11.59
C LEU A 155 -1.25 19.70 12.52
N SER A 156 -1.30 19.01 13.65
CA SER A 156 -0.21 18.97 14.64
C SER A 156 0.73 17.77 14.46
N SER A 157 0.33 16.76 13.69
CA SER A 157 1.14 15.56 13.43
C SER A 157 2.37 15.91 12.58
N ASP A 158 3.48 15.22 12.81
CA ASP A 158 4.74 15.48 12.11
C ASP A 158 4.61 15.33 10.59
N ALA A 159 3.86 14.31 10.15
CA ALA A 159 3.51 14.12 8.74
C ALA A 159 2.48 15.15 8.20
N GLY A 160 1.69 15.78 9.06
CA GLY A 160 0.63 16.71 8.68
C GLY A 160 1.06 18.18 8.65
N LYS A 161 2.04 18.57 9.46
CA LYS A 161 2.65 19.92 9.46
C LYS A 161 2.99 20.46 8.07
N PRO A 162 3.66 19.71 7.17
CA PRO A 162 4.00 20.22 5.83
C PRO A 162 2.78 20.41 4.91
N LEU A 163 1.61 19.91 5.28
CA LEU A 163 0.37 20.08 4.53
C LEU A 163 -0.40 21.33 4.94
N ASN A 164 -0.10 21.92 6.10
CA ASN A 164 -0.76 23.16 6.52
C ASN A 164 -0.41 24.31 5.56
N GLY A 165 -1.42 25.04 5.11
CA GLY A 165 -1.31 26.10 4.11
C GLY A 165 -1.39 25.61 2.65
N GLN A 166 -1.43 24.29 2.42
CA GLN A 166 -1.67 23.76 1.07
C GLN A 166 -3.16 23.87 0.73
N LYS A 167 -3.43 24.26 -0.52
CA LYS A 167 -4.78 24.35 -1.08
C LYS A 167 -5.08 23.11 -1.91
N GLY A 168 -6.32 22.68 -1.90
CA GLY A 168 -6.79 21.55 -2.70
C GLY A 168 -8.29 21.62 -2.96
N VAL A 169 -8.77 20.72 -3.79
CA VAL A 169 -10.19 20.61 -4.14
C VAL A 169 -10.78 19.41 -3.42
N VAL A 170 -11.93 19.61 -2.77
CA VAL A 170 -12.67 18.52 -2.13
C VAL A 170 -13.20 17.55 -3.19
N THR A 171 -12.79 16.29 -3.16
CA THR A 171 -13.27 15.26 -4.10
C THR A 171 -14.52 14.56 -3.58
N GLU A 172 -14.46 13.99 -2.38
CA GLU A 172 -15.52 13.13 -1.84
C GLU A 172 -15.56 13.17 -0.30
N PHE A 173 -16.73 12.89 0.29
CA PHE A 173 -16.90 12.71 1.73
C PHE A 173 -16.95 11.22 2.08
N CYS A 174 -15.99 10.75 2.87
CA CYS A 174 -15.99 9.38 3.37
C CYS A 174 -16.82 9.30 4.66
N VAL A 175 -18.10 8.91 4.53
CA VAL A 175 -19.06 8.81 5.64
C VAL A 175 -18.57 7.86 6.74
N GLU A 176 -17.92 6.76 6.37
CA GLU A 176 -17.42 5.76 7.32
C GLU A 176 -16.37 6.31 8.30
N LYS A 177 -15.53 7.24 7.84
CA LYS A 177 -14.39 7.76 8.59
C LYS A 177 -14.63 9.17 9.12
N ASP A 178 -15.74 9.78 8.74
CA ASP A 178 -16.06 11.19 8.97
C ASP A 178 -14.89 12.11 8.54
N ARG A 179 -14.42 11.89 7.30
CA ARG A 179 -13.28 12.61 6.72
C ARG A 179 -13.55 12.96 5.26
N TRP A 180 -13.13 14.15 4.88
CA TRP A 180 -13.12 14.62 3.50
C TRP A 180 -11.86 14.18 2.78
N GLU A 181 -12.02 13.70 1.56
CA GLU A 181 -10.91 13.53 0.63
C GLU A 181 -10.66 14.84 -0.11
N VAL A 182 -9.43 15.33 0.01
CA VAL A 182 -8.98 16.57 -0.62
C VAL A 182 -7.82 16.25 -1.55
N MET A 183 -7.96 16.65 -2.80
CA MET A 183 -6.95 16.52 -3.84
C MET A 183 -6.06 17.78 -3.85
N LEU A 184 -4.82 17.63 -3.40
CA LEU A 184 -3.83 18.72 -3.29
C LEU A 184 -3.07 18.94 -4.61
N SER A 185 -2.89 17.88 -5.38
CA SER A 185 -2.21 17.87 -6.67
C SER A 185 -2.78 16.71 -7.50
N LEU A 186 -2.47 16.63 -8.80
CA LEU A 186 -3.05 15.65 -9.73
C LEU A 186 -2.95 14.18 -9.27
N GLU A 187 -2.00 13.85 -8.40
CA GLU A 187 -1.78 12.48 -7.93
C GLU A 187 -1.97 12.28 -6.42
N LYS A 188 -2.17 13.36 -5.64
CA LYS A 188 -2.13 13.29 -4.18
C LYS A 188 -3.49 13.60 -3.56
N VAL A 189 -4.14 12.55 -3.06
CA VAL A 189 -5.39 12.61 -2.30
C VAL A 189 -5.10 12.40 -0.82
N VAL A 190 -5.64 13.26 0.04
CA VAL A 190 -5.46 13.21 1.49
C VAL A 190 -6.82 13.22 2.20
N SER A 191 -6.98 12.36 3.20
CA SER A 191 -8.20 12.26 4.00
C SER A 191 -8.09 13.07 5.31
N LEU A 192 -8.92 14.10 5.45
CA LEU A 192 -8.82 15.12 6.50
C LEU A 192 -10.16 15.32 7.22
N ARG A 193 -10.10 15.66 8.51
CA ARG A 193 -11.31 16.00 9.28
C ARG A 193 -11.84 17.37 8.84
N PRO A 194 -13.17 17.59 8.87
CA PRO A 194 -13.78 18.88 8.51
C PRO A 194 -13.13 20.08 9.24
N ARG A 195 -12.83 19.93 10.53
CA ARG A 195 -12.19 20.98 11.36
C ARG A 195 -10.78 21.40 10.92
N ASN A 196 -10.13 20.62 10.05
CA ASN A 196 -8.80 20.90 9.52
C ASN A 196 -8.85 21.54 8.12
N LEU A 197 -10.04 21.92 7.64
CA LEU A 197 -10.26 22.51 6.32
C LEU A 197 -10.88 23.90 6.47
N ARG A 198 -10.29 24.91 5.82
CA ARG A 198 -10.83 26.28 5.70
C ARG A 198 -11.23 26.53 4.26
N ARG A 199 -12.42 27.08 4.04
CA ARG A 199 -12.82 27.56 2.72
C ARG A 199 -11.91 28.71 2.31
N THR A 200 -11.23 28.58 1.18
CA THR A 200 -10.53 29.71 0.59
C THR A 200 -11.57 30.59 -0.10
N LYS A 201 -11.48 31.91 0.08
CA LYS A 201 -12.29 32.82 -0.72
C LYS A 201 -11.91 32.59 -2.18
N PRO A 202 -12.85 32.22 -3.08
CA PRO A 202 -12.53 32.09 -4.49
C PRO A 202 -11.97 33.44 -4.95
N LEU A 203 -10.78 33.41 -5.56
CA LEU A 203 -10.17 34.62 -6.10
C LEU A 203 -11.17 35.24 -7.09
N PRO A 204 -11.58 36.51 -6.93
CA PRO A 204 -12.70 37.12 -7.65
C PRO A 204 -12.49 37.29 -9.18
N GLY A 205 -11.48 36.65 -9.76
CA GLY A 205 -11.22 36.61 -11.21
C GLY A 205 -11.08 35.21 -11.79
N ALA A 206 -11.16 34.14 -10.97
CA ALA A 206 -11.25 32.78 -11.47
C ALA A 206 -12.69 32.56 -11.93
N VAL A 207 -12.94 32.79 -13.22
CA VAL A 207 -14.20 32.47 -13.88
C VAL A 207 -14.58 31.04 -13.43
N PRO A 208 -15.74 30.82 -12.78
CA PRO A 208 -16.09 29.51 -12.28
C PRO A 208 -16.03 28.55 -13.46
N GLY A 209 -15.00 27.70 -13.45
CA GLY A 209 -14.76 26.71 -14.48
C GLY A 209 -16.08 25.97 -14.62
N ARG A 210 -16.69 26.12 -15.81
CA ARG A 210 -17.97 25.53 -16.18
C ARG A 210 -18.02 24.16 -15.52
N PRO A 211 -18.97 23.90 -14.59
CA PRO A 211 -18.96 22.68 -13.81
C PRO A 211 -18.75 21.56 -14.81
N ILE A 212 -17.69 20.76 -14.60
CA ILE A 212 -17.42 19.59 -15.42
C ILE A 212 -18.69 18.77 -15.28
N ARG A 213 -19.60 18.97 -16.23
CA ARG A 213 -20.80 18.19 -16.37
C ARG A 213 -20.21 16.82 -16.63
N SER A 214 -20.21 15.97 -15.60
CA SER A 214 -20.14 14.52 -15.75
C SER A 214 -20.86 14.22 -17.05
N PRO A 215 -20.21 13.61 -18.07
CA PRO A 215 -20.75 13.51 -19.41
C PRO A 215 -22.17 12.99 -19.29
N LYS A 216 -23.12 13.92 -19.39
CA LYS A 216 -24.53 13.59 -19.44
C LYS A 216 -24.56 12.79 -20.72
N ARG A 217 -24.92 11.51 -20.62
CA ARG A 217 -25.15 10.65 -21.77
C ARG A 217 -26.21 11.36 -22.60
N GLU A 218 -25.77 12.27 -23.47
CA GLU A 218 -26.58 12.85 -24.52
C GLU A 218 -27.08 11.64 -25.30
N GLY A 219 -28.40 11.57 -25.41
CA GLY A 219 -29.13 10.38 -25.82
C GLY A 219 -28.44 9.68 -26.97
N SER A 220 -28.02 8.44 -26.72
CA SER A 220 -27.62 7.54 -27.78
C SER A 220 -28.74 7.54 -28.82
N LEU A 221 -28.41 7.93 -30.05
CA LEU A 221 -29.28 7.90 -31.22
C LEU A 221 -29.97 6.54 -31.42
N ALA A 222 -29.47 5.48 -30.77
CA ALA A 222 -30.10 4.17 -30.68
C ALA A 222 -31.51 4.19 -30.04
N SER A 223 -31.82 5.16 -29.17
CA SER A 223 -33.18 5.32 -28.61
C SER A 223 -34.11 6.13 -29.53
N LEU A 224 -33.58 6.88 -30.49
CA LEU A 224 -34.38 7.69 -31.43
C LEU A 224 -34.67 6.96 -32.75
N LEU A 225 -33.86 5.96 -33.10
CA LEU A 225 -33.99 5.23 -34.37
C LEU A 225 -35.01 4.08 -34.36
N GLY A 226 -35.69 3.79 -33.26
CA GLY A 226 -36.90 2.96 -33.26
C GLY A 226 -36.80 1.64 -34.04
N MET A 227 -35.60 1.07 -34.18
CA MET A 227 -35.43 -0.17 -34.94
C MET A 227 -35.76 -1.31 -33.98
N GLY A 228 -36.92 -1.90 -34.26
CA GLY A 228 -37.56 -2.94 -33.48
C GLY A 228 -36.59 -3.98 -32.96
N LYS A 229 -36.61 -4.14 -31.65
CA LYS A 229 -36.11 -5.34 -31.00
C LYS A 229 -37.13 -6.43 -31.33
N PRO A 230 -36.80 -7.45 -32.14
CA PRO A 230 -37.69 -8.59 -32.30
C PRO A 230 -37.86 -9.23 -30.93
N GLU A 231 -39.12 -9.34 -30.54
CA GLU A 231 -39.60 -10.14 -29.42
C GLU A 231 -39.04 -11.56 -29.59
N PRO A 232 -38.16 -12.05 -28.70
CA PRO A 232 -37.81 -13.46 -28.73
C PRO A 232 -39.03 -14.21 -28.21
N GLU A 233 -39.78 -14.82 -29.13
CA GLU A 233 -40.69 -15.90 -28.81
C GLU A 233 -39.93 -16.91 -27.95
N ASN A 234 -40.36 -17.00 -26.71
CA ASN A 234 -39.86 -17.87 -25.67
C ASN A 234 -40.46 -19.26 -25.92
N PRO A 235 -39.72 -20.25 -26.47
CA PRO A 235 -40.22 -21.60 -26.47
C PRO A 235 -40.32 -22.04 -25.01
N GLU A 236 -41.55 -22.38 -24.63
CA GLU A 236 -42.04 -22.81 -23.34
C GLU A 236 -41.34 -24.10 -22.85
N ALA A 237 -40.04 -24.03 -22.63
CA ALA A 237 -39.29 -25.04 -21.90
C ALA A 237 -39.45 -24.71 -20.43
N LYS A 238 -40.37 -25.44 -19.79
CA LYS A 238 -40.61 -25.52 -18.34
C LYS A 238 -39.29 -25.38 -17.58
N SER A 239 -38.93 -24.15 -17.23
CA SER A 239 -37.80 -23.90 -16.37
C SER A 239 -38.20 -24.49 -15.03
N ALA A 240 -37.46 -25.53 -14.61
CA ALA A 240 -37.54 -26.03 -13.26
C ALA A 240 -37.45 -24.79 -12.35
N GLN A 241 -38.57 -24.46 -11.73
CA GLN A 241 -38.66 -23.34 -10.81
C GLN A 241 -37.77 -23.73 -9.63
N TRP A 242 -36.50 -23.32 -9.70
CA TRP A 242 -35.56 -23.38 -8.60
C TRP A 242 -36.09 -22.46 -7.51
N GLN A 243 -37.10 -22.94 -6.79
CA GLN A 243 -37.48 -22.39 -5.51
C GLN A 243 -36.27 -22.55 -4.62
N SER A 244 -35.69 -21.42 -4.18
CA SER A 244 -34.58 -21.46 -3.24
C SER A 244 -34.96 -22.36 -2.07
N VAL A 245 -34.02 -23.13 -1.55
CA VAL A 245 -34.25 -24.04 -0.42
C VAL A 245 -34.86 -23.29 0.79
N TRP A 246 -34.62 -21.97 0.87
CA TRP A 246 -35.20 -21.03 1.84
C TRP A 246 -36.69 -20.74 1.64
N ALA A 247 -37.20 -20.79 0.41
CA ALA A 247 -38.62 -20.55 0.12
C ALA A 247 -39.52 -21.75 0.47
N ARG A 248 -38.95 -22.97 0.58
CA ARG A 248 -39.74 -24.17 0.89
C ARG A 248 -40.06 -24.34 2.37
N THR A 249 -39.33 -23.68 3.26
CA THR A 249 -39.52 -23.83 4.71
C THR A 249 -40.53 -22.84 5.32
N SER A 250 -41.02 -21.86 4.55
CA SER A 250 -41.87 -20.78 5.08
C SER A 250 -43.36 -20.92 4.74
N ALA A 251 -43.79 -21.88 3.90
CA ALA A 251 -45.12 -21.82 3.29
C ALA A 251 -46.20 -22.75 3.86
N GLU A 252 -45.90 -23.84 4.58
CA GLU A 252 -46.97 -24.77 5.02
C GLU A 252 -46.73 -25.35 6.42
N VAL A 253 -46.95 -24.54 7.46
CA VAL A 253 -47.42 -25.05 8.75
C VAL A 253 -48.50 -24.10 9.26
N ARG A 254 -49.74 -24.32 8.81
CA ARG A 254 -50.93 -23.79 9.49
C ARG A 254 -51.36 -24.80 10.54
N ASP A 255 -51.51 -24.30 11.77
CA ASP A 255 -52.34 -24.87 12.84
C ASP A 255 -51.79 -26.03 13.68
N SER A 256 -50.51 -25.98 14.08
CA SER A 256 -50.11 -26.59 15.36
C SER A 256 -49.06 -25.75 16.09
N ALA A 257 -49.17 -25.72 17.43
CA ALA A 257 -48.53 -24.81 18.37
C ALA A 257 -47.00 -24.60 18.21
N PRO A 258 -46.46 -23.43 18.60
CA PRO A 258 -45.14 -22.96 18.20
C PRO A 258 -44.02 -23.62 19.02
N ALA A 259 -43.64 -24.83 18.67
CA ALA A 259 -42.42 -25.45 19.16
C ALA A 259 -41.21 -24.88 18.41
N THR A 260 -40.63 -23.83 18.99
CA THR A 260 -39.21 -23.44 18.81
C THR A 260 -38.73 -23.47 17.36
N ALA A 261 -39.21 -22.55 16.53
CA ALA A 261 -38.38 -22.05 15.43
C ALA A 261 -37.16 -21.44 16.12
N ALA A 262 -36.09 -22.25 16.23
CA ALA A 262 -34.86 -21.89 16.90
C ALA A 262 -34.32 -20.66 16.19
N ALA A 263 -34.63 -19.49 16.73
CA ALA A 263 -33.99 -18.25 16.37
C ALA A 263 -32.50 -18.55 16.41
N LEU A 264 -31.84 -18.44 15.26
CA LEU A 264 -30.39 -18.62 15.15
C LEU A 264 -29.77 -17.90 16.33
N SER A 265 -28.95 -18.61 17.10
CA SER A 265 -28.37 -18.02 18.29
C SER A 265 -27.64 -16.75 17.90
N VAL A 266 -27.55 -15.78 18.82
CA VAL A 266 -26.83 -14.52 18.57
C VAL A 266 -25.39 -14.81 18.08
N GLU A 267 -24.79 -15.90 18.54
CA GLU A 267 -23.49 -16.39 18.06
C GLU A 267 -23.52 -16.86 16.60
N GLN A 268 -24.54 -17.60 16.17
CA GLN A 268 -24.70 -18.04 14.77
C GLN A 268 -24.91 -16.86 13.82
N LEU A 269 -25.69 -15.85 14.23
CA LEU A 269 -25.87 -14.61 13.45
C LEU A 269 -24.55 -13.83 13.35
N SER A 270 -23.77 -13.75 14.43
CA SER A 270 -22.45 -13.12 14.42
C SER A 270 -21.47 -13.83 13.48
N TYR A 271 -21.50 -15.16 13.41
CA TYR A 271 -20.64 -15.93 12.51
C TYR A 271 -21.00 -15.67 11.04
N LEU A 272 -22.30 -15.64 10.71
CA LEU A 272 -22.77 -15.32 9.36
C LEU A 272 -22.36 -13.89 8.94
N GLN A 273 -22.49 -12.92 9.83
CA GLN A 273 -22.06 -11.55 9.55
C GLN A 273 -20.54 -11.45 9.37
N CYS A 274 -19.76 -12.19 10.16
CA CYS A 274 -18.32 -12.27 10.00
C CYS A 274 -17.95 -12.82 8.61
N PHE A 275 -18.57 -13.93 8.20
CA PHE A 275 -18.35 -14.56 6.90
C PHE A 275 -18.68 -13.62 5.73
N GLN A 276 -19.80 -12.90 5.80
CA GLN A 276 -20.17 -11.88 4.81
C GLN A 276 -19.13 -10.76 4.73
N SER A 277 -18.63 -10.28 5.87
CA SER A 277 -17.61 -9.23 5.90
C SER A 277 -16.27 -9.69 5.31
N GLU A 278 -15.91 -10.96 5.51
CA GLU A 278 -14.71 -11.55 4.91
C GLU A 278 -14.86 -11.71 3.40
N GLU A 279 -16.03 -12.18 2.95
CA GLU A 279 -16.35 -12.29 1.52
C GLU A 279 -16.29 -10.92 0.83
N GLU A 280 -16.94 -9.89 1.37
CA GLU A 280 -16.86 -8.52 0.85
C GLU A 280 -15.42 -8.00 0.80
N LYS A 281 -14.62 -8.31 1.83
CA LYS A 281 -13.20 -7.95 1.87
C LYS A 281 -12.38 -8.68 0.81
N THR A 282 -12.69 -9.94 0.52
CA THR A 282 -12.04 -10.69 -0.57
C THR A 282 -12.44 -10.14 -1.94
N GLU A 283 -13.71 -9.80 -2.13
CA GLU A 283 -14.26 -9.20 -3.34
C GLU A 283 -13.65 -7.81 -3.61
N LEU A 284 -13.55 -6.97 -2.59
CA LEU A 284 -12.89 -5.66 -2.71
C LEU A 284 -11.41 -5.80 -3.09
N LYS A 285 -10.71 -6.79 -2.53
CA LYS A 285 -9.33 -7.13 -2.92
C LYS A 285 -9.26 -7.68 -4.35
N ARG A 286 -10.30 -8.35 -4.85
CA ARG A 286 -10.40 -8.78 -6.26
C ARG A 286 -10.56 -7.57 -7.17
N ARG A 287 -11.57 -6.72 -6.95
CA ARG A 287 -11.81 -5.49 -7.72
C ARG A 287 -10.60 -4.56 -7.77
N ARG A 288 -9.88 -4.39 -6.66
CA ARG A 288 -8.68 -3.57 -6.62
C ARG A 288 -7.56 -4.11 -7.52
N ARG A 289 -7.43 -5.44 -7.63
CA ARG A 289 -6.47 -6.08 -8.53
C ARG A 289 -6.90 -5.96 -9.98
N GLU A 290 -8.18 -6.19 -10.26
CA GLU A 290 -8.75 -6.01 -11.60
C GLU A 290 -8.54 -4.58 -12.11
N MET A 291 -8.84 -3.56 -11.29
CA MET A 291 -8.56 -2.15 -11.66
C MET A 291 -7.08 -1.89 -11.91
N LYS A 292 -6.18 -2.50 -11.12
CA LYS A 292 -4.74 -2.35 -11.32
C LYS A 292 -4.29 -2.97 -12.65
N ILE A 293 -4.76 -4.17 -12.96
CA ILE A 293 -4.48 -4.86 -14.23
C ILE A 293 -5.03 -4.06 -15.40
N ARG A 294 -6.28 -3.60 -15.29
CA ARG A 294 -6.92 -2.76 -16.32
C ARG A 294 -6.13 -1.48 -16.57
N ARG A 295 -5.66 -0.81 -15.51
CA ARG A 295 -4.81 0.38 -15.63
C ARG A 295 -3.47 0.06 -16.29
N GLU A 296 -2.84 -1.06 -15.94
CA GLU A 296 -1.59 -1.53 -16.59
C GLU A 296 -1.78 -1.78 -18.09
N LEU A 297 -2.87 -2.43 -18.49
CA LEU A 297 -3.20 -2.70 -19.89
C LEU A 297 -3.53 -1.43 -20.68
N VAL A 298 -4.28 -0.51 -20.09
CA VAL A 298 -4.57 0.80 -20.71
C VAL A 298 -3.27 1.58 -20.94
N MET A 299 -2.32 1.55 -20.00
CA MET A 299 -1.01 2.19 -20.20
C MET A 299 -0.19 1.54 -21.32
N GLN A 300 -0.43 0.27 -21.62
CA GLN A 300 0.19 -0.44 -22.75
C GLN A 300 -0.55 -0.21 -24.09
N GLY A 301 -1.61 0.61 -24.09
CA GLY A 301 -2.44 0.86 -25.26
C GLY A 301 -3.45 -0.25 -25.56
N ILE A 302 -3.60 -1.23 -24.66
CA ILE A 302 -4.59 -2.30 -24.79
C ILE A 302 -5.91 -1.81 -24.20
N THR A 303 -6.84 -1.42 -25.07
CA THR A 303 -8.18 -0.94 -24.69
C THR A 303 -9.31 -1.92 -25.01
N ASP A 304 -9.00 -3.02 -25.70
CA ASP A 304 -9.99 -4.05 -26.03
C ASP A 304 -10.47 -4.76 -24.76
N GLU A 305 -11.79 -4.73 -24.50
CA GLU A 305 -12.38 -5.26 -23.28
C GLU A 305 -12.23 -6.79 -23.20
N GLU A 306 -12.30 -7.50 -24.33
CA GLU A 306 -12.15 -8.96 -24.34
C GLU A 306 -10.73 -9.38 -23.94
N MET A 307 -9.71 -8.70 -24.47
CA MET A 307 -8.31 -8.93 -24.07
C MET A 307 -8.09 -8.62 -22.58
N VAL A 308 -8.70 -7.56 -22.05
CA VAL A 308 -8.58 -7.21 -20.63
C VAL A 308 -9.18 -8.31 -19.75
N VAL A 309 -10.36 -8.84 -20.10
CA VAL A 309 -11.02 -9.92 -19.37
C VAL A 309 -10.16 -11.19 -19.40
N GLU A 310 -9.59 -11.52 -20.56
CA GLU A 310 -8.77 -12.71 -20.72
C GLU A 310 -7.47 -12.64 -19.91
N VAL A 311 -6.80 -11.48 -19.90
CA VAL A 311 -5.59 -11.26 -19.08
C VAL A 311 -5.92 -11.31 -17.59
N ILE A 312 -7.05 -10.76 -17.16
CA ILE A 312 -7.50 -10.85 -15.76
C ILE A 312 -7.72 -12.32 -15.39
N ARG A 313 -8.45 -13.07 -16.23
CA ARG A 313 -8.72 -14.50 -16.04
C ARG A 313 -7.42 -15.30 -15.90
N GLN A 314 -6.48 -15.09 -16.83
CA GLN A 314 -5.18 -15.76 -16.81
C GLN A 314 -4.38 -15.45 -15.53
N ARG A 315 -4.32 -14.18 -15.09
CA ARG A 315 -3.67 -13.82 -13.83
C ARG A 315 -4.34 -14.40 -12.59
N GLU A 316 -5.66 -14.58 -12.61
CA GLU A 316 -6.38 -15.23 -11.53
C GLU A 316 -6.08 -16.74 -11.47
N GLU A 317 -6.01 -17.41 -12.61
CA GLU A 317 -5.62 -18.82 -12.71
C GLU A 317 -4.17 -19.06 -12.26
N GLU A 318 -3.22 -18.25 -12.72
CA GLU A 318 -1.82 -18.30 -12.27
C GLU A 318 -1.73 -18.11 -10.75
N ARG A 319 -2.52 -17.18 -10.18
CA ARG A 319 -2.55 -16.98 -8.74
C ARG A 319 -3.17 -18.17 -8.01
N ARG A 320 -4.24 -18.75 -8.54
CA ARG A 320 -4.89 -19.94 -7.98
C ARG A 320 -3.90 -21.12 -7.96
N GLN A 321 -3.17 -21.31 -9.05
CA GLN A 321 -2.08 -22.27 -9.13
C GLN A 321 -0.96 -21.93 -8.12
N ALA A 322 -0.55 -20.67 -8.02
CA ALA A 322 0.46 -20.27 -7.05
C ALA A 322 0.03 -20.53 -5.60
N ILE A 323 -1.25 -20.35 -5.25
CA ILE A 323 -1.77 -20.69 -3.91
C ILE A 323 -1.70 -22.20 -3.68
N LEU A 324 -2.11 -23.00 -4.67
CA LEU A 324 -2.01 -24.47 -4.64
C LEU A 324 -0.57 -24.96 -4.47
N PHE A 325 0.38 -24.39 -5.23
CA PHE A 325 1.78 -24.83 -5.23
C PHE A 325 2.61 -24.30 -4.06
N ARG A 326 2.29 -23.11 -3.54
CA ARG A 326 3.05 -22.50 -2.44
C ARG A 326 2.65 -23.03 -1.06
N GLY A 327 1.57 -23.80 -1.00
CA GLY A 327 0.94 -24.24 0.24
C GLY A 327 0.39 -23.05 1.04
N GLU A 328 -0.66 -23.26 1.83
CA GLU A 328 -1.17 -22.27 2.79
C GLU A 328 -0.18 -21.89 3.91
N ALA A 329 1.11 -22.21 3.78
CA ALA A 329 2.14 -22.07 4.80
C ALA A 329 2.53 -20.62 5.15
N GLY A 330 1.76 -19.59 4.77
CA GLY A 330 2.18 -18.19 4.93
C GLY A 330 1.12 -17.15 5.27
N SER A 331 -0.19 -17.45 5.21
CA SER A 331 -1.23 -16.45 5.51
C SER A 331 -1.91 -16.65 6.87
N GLU A 332 -1.93 -17.86 7.40
CA GLU A 332 -2.46 -18.11 8.75
C GLU A 332 -1.31 -18.04 9.76
N GLY A 333 -1.28 -16.99 10.59
CA GLY A 333 -0.36 -16.93 11.72
C GLY A 333 0.92 -16.13 11.51
N ARG A 334 0.83 -14.90 10.98
CA ARG A 334 1.54 -13.83 11.70
C ARG A 334 0.67 -13.49 12.90
N PRO A 335 0.93 -14.06 14.09
CA PRO A 335 0.18 -13.66 15.28
C PRO A 335 0.33 -12.16 15.41
N ASP A 336 -0.81 -11.49 15.53
CA ASP A 336 -0.87 -10.07 15.78
C ASP A 336 0.06 -9.76 16.95
N ARG A 337 1.17 -9.07 16.65
CA ARG A 337 2.29 -8.85 17.58
C ARG A 337 1.95 -7.74 18.58
N THR A 338 0.66 -7.59 18.89
CA THR A 338 0.07 -6.56 19.75
C THR A 338 -0.24 -7.07 21.15
N LEU A 339 -0.17 -8.39 21.42
CA LEU A 339 -0.49 -8.97 22.74
C LEU A 339 0.63 -9.84 23.35
N ARG A 340 1.87 -9.34 23.38
CA ARG A 340 2.81 -9.78 24.44
C ARG A 340 2.98 -8.64 25.42
N GLY A 341 2.12 -8.66 26.44
CA GLY A 341 2.36 -7.96 27.70
C GLY A 341 3.77 -8.30 28.19
N TRP A 342 4.57 -7.29 28.39
CA TRP A 342 5.87 -7.43 29.03
C TRP A 342 5.59 -7.79 30.49
N PRO A 343 6.17 -8.86 31.06
CA PRO A 343 6.04 -9.11 32.49
C PRO A 343 6.69 -7.95 33.24
N THR A 344 5.88 -7.22 34.00
CA THR A 344 6.34 -6.23 34.98
C THR A 344 7.22 -6.99 35.97
N ARG A 345 8.52 -6.72 35.94
CA ARG A 345 9.49 -7.34 36.83
C ARG A 345 9.43 -6.54 38.14
N ASP A 346 8.77 -7.11 39.14
CA ASP A 346 8.73 -6.60 40.49
C ASP A 346 10.16 -6.31 41.00
N GLY A 347 10.36 -5.07 41.43
CA GLY A 347 11.63 -4.56 41.91
C GLY A 347 11.93 -5.06 43.32
N HIS A 348 12.88 -5.98 43.43
CA HIS A 348 13.66 -6.14 44.65
C HIS A 348 14.82 -5.12 44.66
N PRO A 349 14.93 -4.23 45.67
CA PRO A 349 16.12 -3.41 45.83
C PRO A 349 17.28 -4.28 46.32
N GLY A 350 18.32 -4.42 45.48
CA GLY A 350 19.59 -5.03 45.87
C GLY A 350 20.47 -4.07 46.68
N PRO A 351 21.42 -4.60 47.48
CA PRO A 351 22.13 -3.85 48.50
C PRO A 351 23.21 -2.92 47.93
N VAL A 352 23.32 -1.74 48.54
CA VAL A 352 24.32 -0.71 48.25
C VAL A 352 25.65 -1.12 48.89
N PHE A 353 26.63 -1.49 48.07
CA PHE A 353 28.02 -1.64 48.51
C PHE A 353 28.73 -0.28 48.50
N TRP A 354 29.16 0.16 49.69
CA TRP A 354 30.06 1.30 49.86
C TRP A 354 31.51 0.83 49.67
N LEU A 355 32.26 1.52 48.80
CA LEU A 355 33.72 1.39 48.71
C LEU A 355 34.38 2.49 49.56
N PRO A 356 35.42 2.17 50.36
CA PRO A 356 36.14 3.17 51.13
C PRO A 356 37.12 3.93 50.24
N VAL A 357 37.11 5.26 50.39
CA VAL A 357 38.15 6.15 49.88
C VAL A 357 39.33 6.06 50.84
N GLN A 358 40.50 5.63 50.36
CA GLN A 358 41.77 5.75 51.08
C GLN A 358 42.38 7.13 50.82
N ILE A 359 42.85 7.76 51.90
CA ILE A 359 43.61 9.02 51.92
C ILE A 359 45.09 8.71 51.76
#